data_AF-A0A1E7LQB6-F1
#
_entry.id   AF-A0A1E7LQB6-F1
#
_cell.length_a   1.000
_cell.length_b   1.000
_cell.length_c   1.000
_cell.angle_alpha   90.00
_cell.angle_beta   90.00
_cell.angle_gamma   90.00
#
_symmetry.space_group_name_H-M   'P 1'
#
loop_
_entity.id
_entity.type
_entity.pdbx_description
1 polymer ?
#
loop_
_entity_poly.entity_id
_entity_poly.type
_entity_poly.pdbx_seq_one_letter_code
_entity_poly.pdbx_strand_id
1 'polypeptide(L)'
;MRRKATRDPVRERERRLWAAYGITGEEYRRMGAAQRWRCLVCGERAPKGVRLVVDHDHVTGYVRGLLHSECNAALGLLGDDPAVLERAGRYLSRAVDLRSQVH
;
A
#
# COMPACT_ATOMS: atom_id res chain seq x y z
N MET A 1 19.05 8.49 -37.71
CA MET A 1 18.09 8.73 -36.60
C MET A 1 17.78 7.42 -35.89
N ARG A 2 18.20 7.23 -34.63
CA ARG A 2 17.74 6.08 -33.83
C ARG A 2 16.24 6.25 -33.57
N ARG A 3 15.39 5.39 -34.13
CA ARG A 3 13.97 5.32 -33.74
C ARG A 3 13.92 5.04 -32.24
N LYS A 4 13.43 6.00 -31.44
CA LYS A 4 13.11 5.74 -30.03
C LYS A 4 12.05 4.64 -30.04
N ALA A 5 12.43 3.43 -29.66
CA ALA A 5 11.48 2.34 -29.48
C ALA A 5 10.36 2.83 -28.55
N THR A 6 9.12 2.70 -28.99
CA THR A 6 7.94 2.99 -28.17
C THR A 6 8.03 2.13 -26.91
N ARG A 7 8.12 2.78 -25.73
CA ARG A 7 8.23 2.07 -24.45
C ARG A 7 6.96 1.25 -24.24
N ASP A 8 7.08 -0.06 -24.19
CA ASP A 8 6.02 -0.98 -23.79
C ASP A 8 5.70 -0.75 -22.28
N PRO A 9 4.50 -0.24 -21.94
CA PRO A 9 4.15 0.07 -20.55
C PRO A 9 4.12 -1.17 -19.64
N VAL A 10 3.87 -2.36 -20.19
CA VAL A 10 3.84 -3.61 -19.42
C VAL A 10 5.24 -3.98 -18.99
N ARG A 11 6.19 -4.01 -19.94
CA ARG A 11 7.60 -4.30 -19.66
C ARG A 11 8.22 -3.28 -18.71
N GLU A 12 7.87 -2.01 -18.86
CA GLU A 12 8.36 -0.97 -17.94
C GLU A 12 7.87 -1.20 -16.52
N ARG A 13 6.60 -1.59 -16.34
CA ARG A 13 6.05 -1.89 -15.03
C ARG A 13 6.73 -3.12 -14.40
N GLU A 14 6.90 -4.19 -15.15
CA GLU A 14 7.59 -5.40 -14.66
C GLU A 14 9.01 -5.09 -14.20
N ARG A 15 9.75 -4.31 -14.99
CA ARG A 15 11.09 -3.86 -14.59
C ARG A 15 11.06 -3.05 -13.30
N ARG A 16 10.07 -2.17 -13.10
CA ARG A 16 9.95 -1.37 -11.88
C ARG A 16 9.62 -2.24 -10.66
N LEU A 17 8.72 -3.21 -10.80
CA LEU A 17 8.39 -4.14 -9.72
C LEU A 17 9.62 -4.95 -9.29
N TRP A 18 10.35 -5.47 -10.26
CA TRP A 18 11.58 -6.21 -10.00
C TRP A 18 12.64 -5.33 -9.33
N ALA A 19 12.90 -4.14 -9.88
CA ALA A 19 13.94 -3.25 -9.37
C ALA A 19 13.65 -2.70 -7.97
N ALA A 20 12.38 -2.45 -7.64
CA ALA A 20 12.00 -1.87 -6.35
C ALA A 20 11.73 -2.93 -5.27
N TYR A 21 11.19 -4.10 -5.65
CA TYR A 21 10.65 -5.06 -4.67
C TYR A 21 11.12 -6.50 -4.90
N GLY A 22 11.87 -6.77 -5.96
CA GLY A 22 12.30 -8.13 -6.29
C GLY A 22 11.17 -9.07 -6.72
N ILE A 23 10.01 -8.54 -7.10
CA ILE A 23 8.85 -9.34 -7.51
C ILE A 23 8.50 -9.19 -8.98
N THR A 24 7.93 -10.25 -9.54
CA THR A 24 7.37 -10.30 -10.89
C THR A 24 5.96 -9.72 -10.95
N GLY A 25 5.51 -9.44 -12.17
CA GLY A 25 4.11 -9.06 -12.41
C GLY A 25 3.12 -10.17 -12.02
N GLU A 26 3.53 -11.43 -12.10
CA GLU A 26 2.72 -12.59 -11.69
C GLU A 26 2.57 -12.68 -10.18
N GLU A 27 3.66 -12.50 -9.44
CA GLU A 27 3.62 -12.48 -7.97
C GLU A 27 2.73 -11.34 -7.46
N TYR A 28 2.83 -10.15 -8.07
CA TYR A 28 1.91 -9.05 -7.76
C TYR A 28 0.44 -9.46 -7.99
N ARG A 29 0.12 -10.14 -9.10
CA ARG A 29 -1.25 -10.63 -9.37
C ARG A 29 -1.67 -11.70 -8.37
N ARG A 30 -0.77 -12.61 -7.97
CA ARG A 30 -1.01 -13.65 -6.97
C ARG A 30 -1.30 -13.04 -5.60
N MET A 31 -0.52 -12.05 -5.17
CA MET A 31 -0.79 -11.28 -3.94
C MET A 31 -2.15 -10.58 -4.01
N GLY A 32 -2.44 -9.90 -5.12
CA GLY A 32 -3.73 -9.24 -5.34
C GLY A 32 -4.90 -10.23 -5.25
N ALA A 33 -4.79 -11.39 -5.89
CA ALA A 33 -5.80 -12.44 -5.82
C ALA A 33 -5.98 -12.98 -4.39
N ALA A 34 -4.89 -13.28 -3.68
CA ALA A 34 -4.92 -13.75 -2.29
C ALA A 34 -5.60 -12.73 -1.35
N GLN A 35 -5.36 -11.43 -1.58
CA GLN A 35 -6.01 -10.33 -0.86
C GLN A 35 -7.41 -9.98 -1.38
N ARG A 36 -7.94 -10.70 -2.38
CA ARG A 36 -9.22 -10.38 -3.05
C ARG A 36 -9.27 -8.95 -3.60
N TRP A 37 -8.11 -8.43 -4.00
CA TRP A 37 -7.87 -7.07 -4.48
C TRP A 37 -8.33 -5.98 -3.49
N ARG A 38 -8.18 -6.26 -2.19
CA ARG A 38 -8.44 -5.32 -1.09
C ARG A 38 -7.15 -4.88 -0.42
N CYS A 39 -7.14 -3.64 0.03
CA CYS A 39 -6.08 -3.07 0.85
C CYS A 39 -6.03 -3.79 2.20
N LEU A 40 -4.84 -4.20 2.65
CA LEU A 40 -4.70 -4.89 3.96
C LEU A 40 -4.88 -3.97 5.17
N VAL A 41 -4.78 -2.65 4.99
CA VAL A 41 -4.95 -1.68 6.08
C VAL A 41 -6.43 -1.33 6.28
N CYS A 42 -7.11 -0.84 5.24
CA CYS A 42 -8.51 -0.39 5.38
C CYS A 42 -9.55 -1.44 4.97
N GLY A 43 -9.15 -2.56 4.37
CA GLY A 43 -10.05 -3.61 3.92
C GLY A 43 -10.81 -3.32 2.62
N GLU A 44 -10.69 -2.10 2.08
CA GLU A 44 -11.46 -1.68 0.90
C GLU A 44 -10.78 -2.03 -0.43
N ARG A 45 -11.60 -2.17 -1.48
CA ARG A 45 -11.11 -2.34 -2.85
C ARG A 45 -10.54 -1.02 -3.37
N ALA A 46 -9.58 -1.11 -4.28
CA ALA A 46 -9.17 0.07 -5.05
C ALA A 46 -10.32 0.54 -5.97
N PRO A 47 -10.50 1.87 -6.15
CA PRO A 47 -11.42 2.40 -7.15
C PRO A 47 -11.09 1.86 -8.55
N LYS A 48 -12.09 1.86 -9.45
CA LYS A 48 -11.90 1.38 -10.82
C LYS A 48 -10.76 2.14 -11.51
N GLY A 49 -9.80 1.40 -12.05
CA GLY A 49 -8.63 1.97 -12.73
C GLY A 49 -7.47 2.35 -11.80
N VAL A 50 -7.67 2.32 -10.48
CA VAL A 50 -6.61 2.52 -9.48
C VAL A 50 -6.02 1.18 -9.09
N ARG A 51 -4.69 1.12 -8.94
CA ARG A 51 -3.97 -0.08 -8.53
C ARG A 51 -3.55 0.04 -7.06
N LEU A 52 -3.51 -1.09 -6.37
CA LEU A 52 -2.86 -1.16 -5.07
C LEU A 52 -1.33 -1.06 -5.25
N VAL A 53 -0.67 -0.36 -4.35
CA VAL A 53 0.79 -0.23 -4.28
C VAL A 53 1.38 -1.37 -3.45
N VAL A 54 2.65 -1.71 -3.69
CA VAL A 54 3.36 -2.72 -2.91
C VAL A 54 3.91 -2.06 -1.66
N ASP A 55 3.45 -2.53 -0.51
CA ASP A 55 3.96 -2.17 0.80
C ASP A 55 5.10 -3.13 1.18
N HIS A 56 6.19 -2.57 1.68
CA HIS A 56 7.38 -3.32 2.05
C HIS A 56 8.04 -2.69 3.27
N ASP A 57 8.73 -3.53 4.03
CA ASP A 57 9.53 -3.08 5.14
C ASP A 57 10.81 -2.39 4.63
N HIS A 58 11.03 -1.15 5.05
CA HIS A 58 12.15 -0.33 4.56
C HIS A 58 13.52 -0.77 5.10
N VAL A 59 13.56 -1.66 6.10
CA VAL A 59 14.81 -2.18 6.69
C VAL A 59 15.23 -3.48 6.01
N THR A 60 14.29 -4.41 5.85
CA THR A 60 14.53 -5.77 5.35
C THR A 60 14.22 -5.93 3.86
N GLY A 61 13.48 -4.99 3.25
CA GLY A 61 12.94 -5.12 1.90
C GLY A 61 11.80 -6.13 1.80
N TYR A 62 11.36 -6.72 2.91
CA TYR A 62 10.31 -7.73 2.92
C TYR A 62 8.97 -7.14 2.48
N VAL A 63 8.36 -7.71 1.45
CA VAL A 63 7.05 -7.30 0.95
C VAL A 63 5.96 -7.73 1.95
N ARG A 64 5.25 -6.76 2.52
CA ARG A 64 4.19 -6.98 3.51
C ARG A 64 2.83 -7.22 2.86
N GLY A 65 2.54 -6.56 1.73
CA GLY A 65 1.29 -6.75 1.00
C GLY A 65 0.97 -5.64 0.00
N LEU A 66 -0.28 -5.61 -0.46
CA LEU A 66 -0.79 -4.55 -1.33
C LEU A 66 -1.75 -3.60 -0.60
N LEU A 67 -1.49 -2.30 -0.70
CA LEU A 67 -2.25 -1.23 -0.02
C LEU A 67 -2.76 -0.18 -1.00
N HIS A 68 -3.70 0.67 -0.59
CA HIS A 68 -3.91 1.94 -1.29
C HIS A 68 -2.69 2.84 -1.11
N SER A 69 -2.44 3.73 -2.07
CA SER A 69 -1.36 4.73 -1.98
C SER A 69 -1.43 5.56 -0.70
N GLU A 70 -2.64 5.93 -0.31
CA GLU A 70 -2.97 6.79 0.82
C GLU A 70 -2.76 6.05 2.14
N CYS A 71 -3.18 4.78 2.20
CA CYS A 71 -2.93 3.92 3.35
C CYS A 71 -1.42 3.69 3.54
N ASN A 72 -0.70 3.40 2.46
CA ASN A 72 0.75 3.21 2.49
C ASN A 72 1.48 4.48 2.94
N ALA A 73 1.08 5.65 2.41
CA ALA A 73 1.65 6.92 2.83
C ALA A 73 1.37 7.24 4.30
N ALA A 74 0.17 6.93 4.79
CA ALA A 74 -0.18 7.12 6.20
C ALA A 74 0.69 6.29 7.15
N LEU A 75 1.01 5.03 6.79
CA LEU A 75 1.96 4.21 7.56
C LEU A 75 3.35 4.87 7.64
N GLY A 76 3.88 5.32 6.49
CA GLY A 76 5.17 6.01 6.45
C GLY A 76 5.19 7.34 7.21
N LEU A 77 4.10 8.12 7.18
CA LEU A 77 3.97 9.37 7.94
C LEU A 77 3.96 9.14 9.46
N LEU A 78 3.52 7.96 9.90
CA LEU A 78 3.55 7.53 11.29
C LEU A 78 4.82 6.73 11.62
N GLY A 79 5.81 6.74 10.72
CA GLY A 79 7.14 6.17 10.92
C GLY A 79 7.19 4.65 10.82
N ASP A 80 6.20 4.01 10.19
CA ASP A 80 6.07 2.55 10.11
C ASP A 80 6.14 1.87 11.51
N ASP A 81 5.79 2.60 12.59
CA ASP A 81 5.87 2.14 13.98
C ASP A 81 4.48 1.69 14.49
N PRO A 82 4.27 0.38 14.74
CA PRO A 82 3.03 -0.15 15.29
C PRO A 82 2.60 0.51 16.61
N ALA A 83 3.55 0.91 17.47
CA ALA A 83 3.25 1.55 18.74
C ALA A 83 2.71 2.97 18.55
N VAL A 84 3.21 3.71 17.54
CA VAL A 84 2.65 5.02 17.17
C VAL A 84 1.23 4.86 16.65
N LEU A 85 0.99 3.90 15.76
CA LEU A 85 -0.33 3.62 15.19
C LEU A 85 -1.35 3.26 16.28
N GLU A 86 -0.99 2.41 17.23
CA GLU A 86 -1.85 2.04 18.35
C GLU A 86 -2.18 3.26 19.25
N ARG A 87 -1.19 4.11 19.55
CA ARG A 87 -1.41 5.36 20.30
C ARG A 87 -2.34 6.31 19.53
N ALA A 88 -2.19 6.45 18.22
CA ALA A 88 -3.06 7.27 17.38
C ALA A 88 -4.51 6.75 17.42
N GLY A 89 -4.71 5.44 17.28
CA GLY A 89 -6.04 4.81 17.38
C GLY A 89 -6.70 5.04 18.75
N ARG A 90 -5.93 4.88 19.85
CA ARG A 90 -6.41 5.18 21.21
C ARG A 90 -6.79 6.64 21.39
N TYR A 91 -5.98 7.58 20.87
CA TYR A 91 -6.25 9.01 20.95
C TYR A 91 -7.57 9.37 20.26
N LEU A 92 -7.80 8.86 19.05
CA LEU A 92 -9.05 9.08 18.31
C LEU A 92 -10.26 8.51 19.04
N SER A 93 -10.13 7.29 19.58
CA SER A 93 -11.23 6.62 20.30
C SER A 93 -11.67 7.40 21.54
N ARG A 94 -10.71 7.92 22.33
CA ARG A 94 -11.00 8.80 23.47
C ARG A 94 -11.77 10.06 23.10
N ALA A 95 -11.51 10.63 21.92
CA ALA A 95 -12.21 11.82 21.46
C ALA A 95 -13.65 11.53 21.00
N VAL A 96 -13.94 10.30 20.54
CA VAL A 96 -15.30 9.85 20.23
C VAL A 96 -16.13 9.80 21.52
N ASP A 97 -15.57 9.23 22.59
CA ASP A 97 -16.25 9.14 23.90
C ASP A 97 -16.66 10.52 24.44
N LEU A 98 -15.84 11.55 24.21
CA LEU A 98 -16.16 12.92 24.63
C LEU A 98 -17.27 13.57 23.80
N ARG A 99 -17.37 13.25 22.50
CA ARG A 99 -18.46 13.76 21.65
C ARG A 99 -19.81 13.10 21.98
N SER A 100 -19.78 11.86 22.47
CA SER A 100 -20.98 11.14 22.93
C SER A 100 -21.51 11.64 24.29
N GLN A 101 -20.70 12.39 25.06
CA GLN A 101 -21.06 12.91 26.39
C GLN A 101 -21.58 14.34 26.37
N VAL A 102 -21.54 15.02 25.22
CA VAL A 102 -22.15 16.33 25.03
C VAL A 102 -23.53 16.12 24.41
N HIS A 103 -24.49 15.78 25.26
CA HIS A 103 -25.92 15.96 25.00
C HIS A 103 -26.42 17.17 25.78
#